data_AF-A0A6G3MIP6-F1
#
_entry.id   AF-A0A6G3MIP6-F1
#
_cell.length_a   1.000
_cell.length_b   1.000
_cell.length_c   1.000
_cell.angle_alpha   90.00
_cell.angle_beta   90.00
_cell.angle_gamma   90.00
#
_symmetry.space_group_name_H-M   'P 1'
#
loop_
_entity.id
_entity.type
_entity.pdbx_description
1 polymer ?
#
loop_
_entity_poly.entity_id
_entity_poly.type
_entity_poly.pdbx_seq_one_letter_code
_entity_poly.pdbx_strand_id
1 'polypeptide(L)'
;CEKNLIKLAAAGCYSRGKLLHNFGKTIEEFHNHHSYQLFICSAIEFLCFMDKIIFSNTIIATFLNSSSIVYNGAQCHINFEYFIQAFGLILSIMPREYVMECVQLMANTINLLHDDSDHSLMYTPSFLNIQNDTNPRDLPISAVILFLIRSYLYFTPLGYLLELPQLLATYFSQSITTEFQFLLLTASIIPCLQRISQEPDCFDIFEKITVQFSNLLFRINENVECFIYPALVSDFFFILKYKYLGDKVKDILEKLQINM
;
A
#
# COMPACT_ATOMS: atom_id res chain seq x y z
N CYS A 1 -4.87 2.83 -19.25
CA CYS A 1 -4.98 2.58 -17.80
C CYS A 1 -6.37 2.88 -17.26
N GLU A 2 -6.84 4.13 -17.26
CA GLU A 2 -8.14 4.51 -16.65
C GLU A 2 -9.33 3.68 -17.16
N LYS A 3 -9.46 3.48 -18.47
CA LYS A 3 -10.53 2.64 -19.05
C LYS A 3 -10.48 1.18 -18.58
N ASN A 4 -9.29 0.63 -18.30
CA ASN A 4 -9.15 -0.76 -17.84
C ASN A 4 -9.35 -0.87 -16.32
N LEU A 5 -8.92 0.14 -15.56
CA LEU A 5 -9.27 0.30 -14.14
C LEU A 5 -10.79 0.44 -13.95
N ILE A 6 -11.45 1.24 -14.80
CA ILE A 6 -12.91 1.36 -14.81
C ILE A 6 -13.54 0.02 -15.17
N LYS A 7 -13.07 -0.71 -16.20
CA LYS A 7 -13.59 -2.05 -16.54
C LYS A 7 -13.48 -3.04 -15.37
N LEU A 8 -12.38 -3.00 -14.61
CA LEU A 8 -12.16 -3.86 -13.44
C LEU A 8 -13.02 -3.44 -12.24
N ALA A 9 -13.08 -2.15 -11.94
CA ALA A 9 -13.89 -1.64 -10.84
C ALA A 9 -15.40 -1.79 -11.14
N ALA A 10 -15.80 -1.61 -12.40
CA ALA A 10 -17.14 -1.88 -12.92
C ALA A 10 -17.50 -3.37 -12.91
N ALA A 11 -16.51 -4.26 -13.03
CA ALA A 11 -16.74 -5.71 -12.93
C ALA A 11 -17.41 -6.07 -11.60
N GLY A 12 -17.07 -5.40 -10.50
CA GLY A 12 -17.73 -5.56 -9.21
C GLY A 12 -19.19 -5.10 -9.16
N CYS A 13 -19.67 -4.32 -10.15
CA CYS A 13 -20.97 -3.65 -10.11
C CYS A 13 -21.99 -4.08 -11.19
N TYR A 14 -21.60 -4.73 -12.29
CA TYR A 14 -22.52 -5.07 -13.38
C TYR A 14 -23.07 -6.50 -13.33
N SER A 15 -24.39 -6.63 -13.55
CA SER A 15 -25.02 -7.94 -13.72
C SER A 15 -24.57 -8.63 -15.01
N ARG A 16 -24.40 -9.96 -14.93
CA ARG A 16 -23.90 -10.87 -15.98
C ARG A 16 -24.47 -10.61 -17.39
N GLY A 17 -25.72 -10.16 -17.50
CA GLY A 17 -26.40 -9.93 -18.78
C GLY A 17 -25.90 -8.72 -19.58
N LYS A 18 -25.55 -7.60 -18.93
CA LYS A 18 -25.04 -6.40 -19.64
C LYS A 18 -23.60 -6.56 -20.13
N LEU A 19 -22.81 -7.37 -19.43
CA LEU A 19 -21.42 -7.65 -19.79
C LEU A 19 -21.31 -8.62 -20.98
N LEU A 20 -22.20 -9.61 -21.07
CA LEU A 20 -22.28 -10.55 -22.20
C LEU A 20 -22.60 -9.89 -23.54
N HIS A 21 -23.43 -8.84 -23.52
CA HIS A 21 -23.83 -8.11 -24.73
C HIS A 21 -22.68 -7.30 -25.35
N ASN A 22 -21.76 -6.79 -24.53
CA ASN A 22 -20.71 -5.88 -24.99
C ASN A 22 -19.43 -6.58 -25.42
N PHE A 23 -19.16 -7.81 -24.95
CA PHE A 23 -17.82 -8.41 -25.07
C PHE A 23 -17.77 -9.84 -25.62
N GLY A 24 -18.92 -10.47 -25.95
CA GLY A 24 -18.95 -11.77 -26.62
C GLY A 24 -18.58 -12.97 -25.74
N LYS A 25 -18.73 -14.18 -26.30
CA LYS A 25 -18.59 -15.48 -25.61
C LYS A 25 -17.15 -16.03 -25.69
N THR A 26 -16.19 -15.45 -24.98
CA THR A 26 -14.83 -16.01 -24.80
C THR A 26 -14.62 -16.50 -23.37
N ILE A 27 -15.59 -17.27 -22.85
CA ILE A 27 -15.71 -17.61 -21.42
C ILE A 27 -15.27 -19.06 -21.13
N GLU A 28 -14.90 -19.87 -22.13
CA GLU A 28 -14.73 -21.31 -21.94
C GLU A 28 -13.46 -21.70 -21.15
N GLU A 29 -12.43 -20.84 -21.09
CA GLU A 29 -11.20 -21.10 -20.32
C GLU A 29 -11.23 -20.55 -18.88
N PHE A 30 -12.14 -19.62 -18.56
CA PHE A 30 -12.18 -18.94 -17.27
C PHE A 30 -13.45 -19.28 -16.49
N HIS A 31 -13.29 -19.75 -15.25
CA HIS A 31 -14.43 -20.07 -14.38
C HIS A 31 -15.35 -18.86 -14.11
N ASN A 32 -14.81 -17.64 -14.08
CA ASN A 32 -15.55 -16.40 -13.82
C ASN A 32 -15.12 -15.27 -14.76
N HIS A 33 -16.06 -14.38 -15.13
CA HIS A 33 -15.79 -13.21 -15.99
C HIS A 33 -14.80 -12.23 -15.35
N HIS A 34 -14.76 -12.12 -14.02
CA HIS A 34 -13.79 -11.29 -13.31
C HIS A 34 -12.36 -11.77 -13.57
N SER A 35 -12.14 -13.09 -13.58
CA SER A 35 -10.84 -13.69 -13.88
C SER A 35 -10.42 -13.41 -15.33
N TYR A 36 -11.37 -13.43 -16.27
CA TYR A 36 -11.12 -13.05 -17.67
C TYR A 36 -10.70 -11.58 -17.81
N GLN A 37 -11.43 -10.65 -17.19
CA GLN A 37 -11.14 -9.20 -17.28
C GLN A 37 -9.81 -8.83 -16.62
N LEU A 38 -9.51 -9.48 -15.50
CA LEU A 38 -8.28 -9.35 -14.75
C LEU A 38 -7.08 -9.87 -15.57
N PHE A 39 -7.21 -11.04 -16.20
CA PHE A 39 -6.11 -11.63 -16.98
C PHE A 39 -5.93 -10.97 -18.36
N ILE A 40 -7.00 -10.85 -19.16
CA ILE A 40 -6.90 -10.38 -20.54
C ILE A 40 -6.85 -8.85 -20.63
N CYS A 41 -7.83 -8.15 -20.05
CA CYS A 41 -7.94 -6.69 -20.20
C CYS A 41 -6.93 -5.90 -19.35
N SER A 42 -6.28 -6.57 -18.40
CA SER A 42 -5.36 -5.91 -17.49
C SER A 42 -3.97 -6.49 -17.67
N ALA A 43 -3.77 -7.78 -17.41
CA ALA A 43 -2.42 -8.31 -17.43
C ALA A 43 -1.80 -8.38 -18.83
N ILE A 44 -2.47 -9.03 -19.78
CA ILE A 44 -1.94 -9.18 -21.14
C ILE A 44 -1.88 -7.82 -21.85
N GLU A 45 -2.93 -7.01 -21.77
CA GLU A 45 -2.96 -5.70 -22.43
C GLU A 45 -1.82 -4.79 -21.92
N PHE A 46 -1.59 -4.72 -20.60
CA PHE A 46 -0.48 -3.90 -20.09
C PHE A 46 0.90 -4.45 -20.46
N LEU A 47 1.08 -5.77 -20.42
CA LEU A 47 2.35 -6.39 -20.80
C LEU A 47 2.68 -6.24 -22.29
N CYS A 48 1.67 -6.27 -23.15
CA CYS A 48 1.86 -6.10 -24.59
C CYS A 48 2.10 -4.64 -25.00
N PHE A 49 1.53 -3.67 -24.29
CA PHE A 49 1.54 -2.26 -24.72
C PHE A 49 2.40 -1.32 -23.88
N MET A 50 2.88 -1.72 -22.71
CA MET A 50 3.61 -0.83 -21.81
C MET A 50 4.90 -1.45 -21.26
N ASP A 51 5.98 -0.68 -21.35
CA ASP A 51 7.19 -0.93 -20.56
C ASP A 51 6.93 -0.75 -19.07
N LYS A 52 7.71 -1.46 -18.25
CA LYS A 52 7.59 -1.44 -16.78
C LYS A 52 7.54 -0.03 -16.18
N ILE A 53 8.42 0.88 -16.63
CA ILE A 53 8.51 2.26 -16.11
C ILE A 53 7.23 3.05 -16.47
N ILE A 54 6.77 2.94 -17.72
CA ILE A 54 5.59 3.65 -18.20
C ILE A 54 4.35 3.14 -17.48
N PHE A 55 4.26 1.83 -17.29
CA PHE A 55 3.18 1.19 -16.53
C PHE A 55 3.10 1.73 -15.10
N SER A 56 4.19 1.67 -14.35
CA SER A 56 4.24 2.12 -12.95
C SER A 56 3.89 3.60 -12.80
N ASN A 57 4.48 4.45 -13.65
CA ASN A 57 4.18 5.88 -13.68
C ASN A 57 2.71 6.14 -13.97
N THR A 58 2.15 5.48 -15.00
CA THR A 58 0.78 5.73 -15.44
C THR A 58 -0.24 5.27 -14.41
N ILE A 59 -0.04 4.09 -13.80
CA ILE A 59 -0.98 3.58 -12.79
C ILE A 59 -0.96 4.47 -11.55
N ILE A 60 0.22 4.77 -11.01
CA ILE A 60 0.29 5.55 -9.77
C ILE A 60 -0.16 7.00 -10.02
N ALA A 61 0.22 7.62 -11.15
CA ALA A 61 -0.27 8.96 -11.51
C ALA A 61 -1.80 9.01 -11.67
N THR A 62 -2.45 7.92 -12.08
CA THR A 62 -3.92 7.84 -12.14
C THR A 62 -4.55 8.05 -10.76
N PHE A 63 -3.91 7.55 -9.69
CA PHE A 63 -4.39 7.74 -8.32
C PHE A 63 -3.91 9.05 -7.70
N LEU A 64 -2.76 9.58 -8.10
CA LEU A 64 -2.26 10.85 -7.55
C LEU A 64 -2.96 12.08 -8.15
N ASN A 65 -3.44 11.99 -9.38
CA ASN A 65 -4.15 13.09 -10.03
C ASN A 65 -5.61 13.13 -9.58
N SER A 66 -5.97 14.17 -8.81
CA SER A 66 -7.34 14.42 -8.32
C SER A 66 -8.37 14.65 -9.45
N SER A 67 -7.91 14.92 -10.67
CA SER A 67 -8.71 15.05 -11.88
C SER A 67 -9.08 13.72 -12.54
N SER A 68 -8.52 12.60 -12.06
CA SER A 68 -8.74 11.30 -12.69
C SER A 68 -10.18 10.81 -12.51
N ILE A 69 -10.61 9.96 -13.44
CA ILE A 69 -11.97 9.40 -13.44
C ILE A 69 -12.25 8.59 -12.15
N VAL A 70 -11.20 8.11 -11.49
CA VAL A 70 -11.25 7.40 -10.20
C VAL A 70 -11.97 8.23 -9.13
N TYR A 71 -11.74 9.54 -9.11
CA TYR A 71 -12.35 10.48 -8.17
C TYR A 71 -13.68 11.07 -8.64
N ASN A 72 -14.04 10.86 -9.91
CA ASN A 72 -15.30 11.28 -10.53
C ASN A 72 -16.35 10.16 -10.54
N GLY A 73 -16.08 9.05 -9.84
CA GLY A 73 -16.94 7.85 -9.77
C GLY A 73 -18.39 8.07 -9.34
N ALA A 74 -18.73 9.25 -8.80
CA ALA A 74 -20.11 9.67 -8.56
C ALA A 74 -20.99 9.62 -9.83
N GLN A 75 -20.40 9.79 -11.03
CA GLN A 75 -21.13 9.67 -12.31
C GLN A 75 -21.29 8.20 -12.78
N CYS A 76 -20.57 7.25 -12.18
CA CYS A 76 -20.58 5.83 -12.58
C CYS A 76 -21.03 4.85 -11.46
N HIS A 77 -21.39 5.34 -10.27
CA HIS A 77 -21.77 4.54 -9.09
C HIS A 77 -20.69 3.56 -8.59
N ILE A 78 -19.41 3.82 -8.88
CA ILE A 78 -18.29 2.96 -8.45
C ILE A 78 -17.55 3.66 -7.30
N ASN A 79 -17.47 2.98 -6.15
CA ASN A 79 -16.76 3.48 -4.98
C ASN A 79 -15.24 3.48 -5.22
N PHE A 80 -14.55 4.48 -4.65
CA PHE A 80 -13.10 4.61 -4.70
C PHE A 80 -12.37 3.35 -4.19
N GLU A 81 -12.92 2.69 -3.17
CA GLU A 81 -12.39 1.46 -2.59
C GLU A 81 -12.21 0.34 -3.63
N TYR A 82 -13.12 0.21 -4.59
CA TYR A 82 -13.02 -0.80 -5.64
C TYR A 82 -11.86 -0.53 -6.60
N PHE A 83 -11.52 0.74 -6.83
CA PHE A 83 -10.33 1.10 -7.62
C PHE A 83 -9.05 0.76 -6.87
N ILE A 84 -9.01 1.02 -5.57
CA ILE A 84 -7.88 0.62 -4.71
C ILE A 84 -7.73 -0.90 -4.71
N GLN A 85 -8.82 -1.66 -4.61
CA GLN A 85 -8.77 -3.13 -4.67
C GLN A 85 -8.30 -3.62 -6.04
N ALA A 86 -8.81 -3.04 -7.13
CA ALA A 86 -8.39 -3.37 -8.49
C ALA A 86 -6.89 -3.13 -8.68
N PHE A 87 -6.33 -2.06 -8.10
CA PHE A 87 -4.89 -1.81 -8.13
C PHE A 87 -4.07 -2.97 -7.54
N GLY A 88 -4.40 -3.42 -6.33
CA GLY A 88 -3.68 -4.53 -5.70
C GLY A 88 -3.84 -5.84 -6.46
N LEU A 89 -5.03 -6.09 -7.01
CA LEU A 89 -5.30 -7.26 -7.86
C LEU A 89 -4.50 -7.23 -9.17
N ILE A 90 -4.34 -6.08 -9.83
CA ILE A 90 -3.49 -5.97 -11.03
C ILE A 90 -2.05 -6.33 -10.65
N LEU A 91 -1.52 -5.75 -9.57
CA LEU A 91 -0.14 -5.98 -9.16
C LEU A 91 0.13 -7.44 -8.75
N SER A 92 -0.86 -8.17 -8.24
CA SER A 92 -0.64 -9.57 -7.83
C SER A 92 -0.43 -10.53 -9.01
N ILE A 93 -0.82 -10.14 -10.23
CA ILE A 93 -0.69 -10.95 -11.46
C ILE A 93 0.48 -10.46 -12.32
N MET A 94 0.88 -9.21 -12.14
CA MET A 94 2.00 -8.63 -12.87
C MET A 94 3.30 -9.38 -12.59
N PRO A 95 4.21 -9.47 -13.59
CA PRO A 95 5.56 -9.98 -13.36
C PRO A 95 6.26 -9.17 -12.28
N ARG A 96 7.12 -9.85 -11.51
CA ARG A 96 7.82 -9.25 -10.36
C ARG A 96 8.53 -7.95 -10.73
N GLU A 97 9.18 -7.88 -11.88
CA GLU A 97 9.88 -6.67 -12.34
C GLU A 97 8.96 -5.43 -12.43
N TYR A 98 7.72 -5.58 -12.90
CA TYR A 98 6.76 -4.49 -12.97
C TYR A 98 6.31 -4.06 -11.56
N VAL A 99 6.09 -5.03 -10.68
CA VAL A 99 5.70 -4.79 -9.29
C VAL A 99 6.79 -4.04 -8.54
N MET A 100 8.06 -4.42 -8.70
CA MET A 100 9.18 -3.77 -8.02
C MET A 100 9.34 -2.31 -8.42
N GLU A 101 9.18 -1.98 -9.70
CA GLU A 101 9.21 -0.57 -10.17
C GLU A 101 8.03 0.23 -9.57
N CYS A 102 6.85 -0.37 -9.44
CA CYS A 102 5.72 0.26 -8.74
C CYS A 102 6.03 0.50 -7.25
N VAL A 103 6.64 -0.47 -6.56
CA VAL A 103 7.03 -0.34 -5.16
C VAL A 103 8.07 0.76 -4.98
N GLN A 104 9.07 0.83 -5.87
CA GLN A 104 10.06 1.89 -5.87
C GLN A 104 9.43 3.27 -6.07
N LEU A 105 8.47 3.39 -6.98
CA LEU A 105 7.78 4.66 -7.21
C LEU A 105 6.92 5.06 -6.00
N MET A 106 6.22 4.11 -5.37
CA MET A 106 5.49 4.38 -4.12
C MET A 106 6.44 4.86 -3.01
N ALA A 107 7.60 4.22 -2.85
CA ALA A 107 8.63 4.64 -1.89
C ALA A 107 9.17 6.05 -2.20
N ASN A 108 9.48 6.34 -3.46
CA ASN A 108 9.87 7.68 -3.90
C ASN A 108 8.78 8.73 -3.63
N THR A 109 7.51 8.36 -3.81
CA THR A 109 6.38 9.25 -3.51
C THR A 109 6.34 9.56 -2.02
N ILE A 110 6.56 8.56 -1.14
CA ILE A 110 6.62 8.76 0.31
C ILE A 110 7.71 9.75 0.69
N ASN A 111 8.87 9.69 0.05
CA ASN A 111 9.97 10.62 0.32
C ASN A 111 9.59 12.09 0.05
N LEU A 112 8.68 12.33 -0.90
CA LEU A 112 8.18 13.67 -1.23
C LEU A 112 7.05 14.14 -0.32
N LEU A 113 6.50 13.26 0.51
CA LEU A 113 5.43 13.61 1.43
C LEU A 113 5.99 14.28 2.67
N HIS A 114 5.37 15.40 3.01
CA HIS A 114 5.56 16.13 4.26
C HIS A 114 4.20 16.28 4.96
N ASP A 115 4.24 16.45 6.27
CA ASP A 115 3.04 16.78 7.01
C ASP A 115 2.81 18.27 6.93
N ASP A 116 1.79 18.68 6.16
CA ASP A 116 1.37 20.08 6.07
C ASP A 116 0.48 20.49 7.26
N SER A 117 0.25 19.60 8.24
CA SER A 117 -0.61 19.92 9.38
C SER A 117 0.08 20.86 10.36
N ASP A 118 -0.62 21.95 10.71
CA ASP A 118 -0.20 22.84 11.79
C ASP A 118 -0.15 22.04 13.10
N HIS A 119 1.08 21.67 13.52
CA HIS A 119 1.37 20.82 14.68
C HIS A 119 0.83 21.33 16.03
N SER A 120 0.20 22.51 16.06
CA SER A 120 -0.34 23.14 17.27
C SER A 120 -1.67 22.56 17.74
N LEU A 121 -2.42 21.82 16.91
CA LEU A 121 -3.81 21.43 17.23
C LEU A 121 -4.17 19.95 17.00
N MET A 122 -3.30 19.13 16.38
CA MET A 122 -3.63 17.74 16.03
C MET A 122 -2.59 16.74 16.54
N TYR A 123 -3.02 15.87 17.46
CA TYR A 123 -2.25 14.72 17.97
C TYR A 123 -2.19 13.53 17.01
N THR A 124 -2.78 13.66 15.81
CA THR A 124 -2.86 12.60 14.81
C THR A 124 -2.47 13.14 13.44
N PRO A 125 -1.66 12.40 12.67
CA PRO A 125 -1.26 12.83 11.33
C PRO A 125 -2.47 12.87 10.39
N SER A 126 -2.42 13.77 9.41
CA SER A 126 -3.51 14.06 8.46
C SER A 126 -4.08 12.81 7.76
N PHE A 127 -3.24 11.83 7.42
CA PHE A 127 -3.66 10.60 6.73
C PHE A 127 -4.45 9.60 7.60
N LEU A 128 -4.45 9.76 8.93
CA LEU A 128 -5.24 8.90 9.83
C LEU A 128 -6.62 9.49 10.13
N ASN A 129 -6.86 10.77 9.83
CA ASN A 129 -8.12 11.46 10.12
C ASN A 129 -9.11 11.35 8.96
N ILE A 130 -9.28 10.14 8.42
CA ILE A 130 -10.22 9.87 7.33
C ILE A 130 -11.53 9.42 7.97
N GLN A 131 -12.56 10.26 7.89
CA GLN A 131 -13.92 9.87 8.26
C GLN A 131 -14.56 9.10 7.10
N ASN A 132 -15.48 8.18 7.42
CA ASN A 132 -16.16 7.36 6.42
C ASN A 132 -16.94 8.18 5.36
N ASP A 133 -17.31 9.43 5.70
CA ASP A 133 -18.06 10.34 4.82
C ASP A 133 -17.17 11.31 4.03
N THR A 134 -15.84 11.15 4.09
CA THR A 134 -14.93 12.00 3.30
C THR A 134 -15.09 11.72 1.81
N ASN A 135 -15.33 12.78 1.02
CA ASN A 135 -15.38 12.63 -0.43
C ASN A 135 -14.02 12.17 -0.93
N PRO A 136 -13.97 11.26 -1.92
CA PRO A 136 -12.72 10.68 -2.36
C PRO A 136 -11.72 11.75 -2.88
N ARG A 137 -12.24 12.87 -3.41
CA ARG A 137 -11.45 14.01 -3.91
C ARG A 137 -10.72 14.79 -2.83
N ASP A 138 -11.23 14.77 -1.61
CA ASP A 138 -10.72 15.55 -0.49
C ASP A 138 -9.67 14.75 0.30
N LEU A 139 -9.36 13.51 -0.11
CA LEU A 139 -8.32 12.73 0.52
C LEU A 139 -6.94 13.34 0.27
N PRO A 140 -6.10 13.47 1.31
CA PRO A 140 -4.73 13.87 1.12
C PRO A 140 -3.97 12.78 0.35
N ILE A 141 -2.95 13.20 -0.41
CA ILE A 141 -2.12 12.27 -1.20
C ILE A 141 -1.49 11.18 -0.31
N SER A 142 -1.12 11.54 0.93
CA SER A 142 -0.61 10.60 1.94
C SER A 142 -1.60 9.48 2.25
N ALA A 143 -2.90 9.78 2.38
CA ALA A 143 -3.95 8.77 2.57
C ALA A 143 -4.10 7.86 1.33
N VAL A 144 -4.01 8.42 0.13
CA VAL A 144 -4.10 7.64 -1.11
C VAL A 144 -2.94 6.65 -1.20
N ILE A 145 -1.72 7.10 -0.94
CA ILE A 145 -0.52 6.24 -0.91
C ILE A 145 -0.64 5.16 0.18
N LEU A 146 -1.13 5.50 1.37
CA LEU A 146 -1.40 4.54 2.45
C LEU A 146 -2.29 3.40 1.94
N PHE A 147 -3.40 3.74 1.25
CA PHE A 147 -4.36 2.77 0.73
C PHE A 147 -3.80 1.93 -0.41
N LEU A 148 -3.01 2.52 -1.31
CA LEU A 148 -2.34 1.78 -2.39
C LEU A 148 -1.37 0.74 -1.84
N ILE A 149 -0.53 1.12 -0.87
CA ILE A 149 0.41 0.18 -0.23
C ILE A 149 -0.35 -0.92 0.50
N ARG A 150 -1.41 -0.58 1.25
CA ARG A 150 -2.25 -1.57 1.94
C ARG A 150 -2.87 -2.56 0.96
N SER A 151 -3.42 -2.07 -0.14
CA SER A 151 -4.02 -2.92 -1.17
C SER A 151 -2.99 -3.84 -1.83
N TYR A 152 -1.84 -3.28 -2.21
CA TYR A 152 -0.73 -4.07 -2.73
C TYR A 152 -0.34 -5.20 -1.77
N LEU A 153 -0.08 -4.88 -0.50
CA LEU A 153 0.28 -5.89 0.50
C LEU A 153 -0.84 -6.92 0.70
N TYR A 154 -2.10 -6.49 0.72
CA TYR A 154 -3.27 -7.37 0.91
C TYR A 154 -3.42 -8.40 -0.23
N PHE A 155 -3.22 -8.00 -1.49
CA PHE A 155 -3.35 -8.92 -2.62
C PHE A 155 -2.05 -9.64 -2.97
N THR A 156 -0.92 -9.26 -2.38
CA THR A 156 0.36 -9.95 -2.58
C THR A 156 0.27 -11.38 -2.02
N PRO A 157 0.68 -12.40 -2.82
CA PRO A 157 0.80 -13.77 -2.36
C PRO A 157 1.76 -13.89 -1.18
N LEU A 158 1.46 -14.78 -0.24
CA LEU A 158 2.23 -14.92 0.99
C LEU A 158 3.73 -15.17 0.75
N GLY A 159 4.09 -16.00 -0.23
CA GLY A 159 5.50 -16.27 -0.56
C GLY A 159 6.31 -15.01 -0.87
N TYR A 160 5.70 -14.03 -1.54
CA TYR A 160 6.34 -12.74 -1.80
C TYR A 160 6.27 -11.80 -0.60
N LEU A 161 5.29 -11.96 0.30
CA LEU A 161 5.25 -11.20 1.56
C LEU A 161 6.37 -11.57 2.52
N LEU A 162 6.93 -12.79 2.43
CA LEU A 162 8.11 -13.17 3.21
C LEU A 162 9.35 -12.33 2.84
N GLU A 163 9.35 -11.72 1.64
CA GLU A 163 10.40 -10.80 1.17
C GLU A 163 10.20 -9.36 1.67
N LEU A 164 9.13 -9.08 2.41
CA LEU A 164 8.84 -7.74 2.95
C LEU A 164 10.03 -7.10 3.70
N PRO A 165 10.81 -7.81 4.54
CA PRO A 165 11.99 -7.21 5.17
C PRO A 165 13.02 -6.72 4.16
N GLN A 166 13.19 -7.42 3.04
CA GLN A 166 14.09 -7.02 1.97
C GLN A 166 13.55 -5.82 1.21
N LEU A 167 12.25 -5.76 0.95
CA LEU A 167 11.59 -4.59 0.35
C LEU A 167 11.78 -3.35 1.22
N LEU A 168 11.58 -3.50 2.54
CA LEU A 168 11.80 -2.46 3.52
C LEU A 168 13.25 -1.96 3.49
N ALA A 169 14.21 -2.87 3.53
CA ALA A 169 15.63 -2.51 3.52
C ALA A 169 16.08 -1.83 2.21
N THR A 170 15.53 -2.26 1.07
CA THR A 170 16.01 -1.84 -0.26
C THR A 170 15.38 -0.53 -0.71
N TYR A 171 14.05 -0.39 -0.57
CA TYR A 171 13.33 0.75 -1.14
C TYR A 171 12.92 1.74 -0.05
N PHE A 172 12.16 1.30 0.94
CA PHE A 172 11.57 2.20 1.93
C PHE A 172 12.61 2.78 2.91
N SER A 173 13.67 2.04 3.19
CA SER A 173 14.76 2.47 4.08
C SER A 173 15.39 3.79 3.64
N GLN A 174 15.52 4.02 2.33
CA GLN A 174 16.12 5.23 1.77
C GLN A 174 15.12 6.39 1.67
N SER A 175 13.83 6.07 1.53
CA SER A 175 12.77 7.03 1.34
C SER A 175 12.23 7.65 2.62
N ILE A 176 12.49 7.03 3.78
CA ILE A 176 11.95 7.48 5.06
C ILE A 176 13.04 8.23 5.82
N THR A 177 12.82 9.53 5.97
CA THR A 177 13.70 10.47 6.68
C THR A 177 12.98 11.19 7.82
N THR A 178 11.65 11.23 7.79
CA THR A 178 10.83 11.94 8.79
C THR A 178 9.93 10.99 9.59
N GLU A 179 9.52 11.44 10.76
CA GLU A 179 8.55 10.73 11.61
C GLU A 179 7.22 10.49 10.89
N PHE A 180 6.71 11.48 10.14
CA PHE A 180 5.46 11.34 9.39
C PHE A 180 5.51 10.18 8.38
N GLN A 181 6.61 10.08 7.63
CA GLN A 181 6.82 9.01 6.64
C GLN A 181 6.95 7.64 7.33
N PHE A 182 7.60 7.59 8.49
CA PHE A 182 7.68 6.38 9.31
C PHE A 182 6.28 5.90 9.72
N LEU A 183 5.44 6.80 10.24
CA LEU A 183 4.08 6.49 10.67
C LEU A 183 3.18 6.06 9.50
N LEU A 184 3.35 6.68 8.34
CA LEU A 184 2.64 6.29 7.12
C LEU A 184 2.95 4.83 6.77
N LEU A 185 4.24 4.47 6.78
CA LEU A 185 4.66 3.11 6.46
C LEU A 185 4.19 2.08 7.50
N THR A 186 4.34 2.38 8.80
CA THR A 186 3.89 1.46 9.85
C THR A 186 2.38 1.24 9.77
N ALA A 187 1.60 2.31 9.59
CA ALA A 187 0.15 2.23 9.39
C ALA A 187 -0.23 1.40 8.15
N SER A 188 0.56 1.43 7.08
CA SER A 188 0.35 0.58 5.89
C SER A 188 0.61 -0.89 6.15
N ILE A 189 1.62 -1.22 6.95
CA ILE A 189 2.11 -2.61 7.12
C ILE A 189 1.36 -3.37 8.22
N ILE A 190 0.83 -2.70 9.24
CA ILE A 190 0.14 -3.36 10.38
C ILE A 190 -0.89 -4.43 9.92
N PRO A 191 -1.81 -4.17 8.97
CA PRO A 191 -2.75 -5.18 8.50
C PRO A 191 -2.08 -6.40 7.84
N CYS A 192 -0.94 -6.19 7.20
CA CYS A 192 -0.17 -7.26 6.56
C CYS A 192 0.50 -8.17 7.59
N LEU A 193 0.96 -7.63 8.73
CA LEU A 193 1.57 -8.43 9.81
C LEU A 193 0.62 -9.48 10.35
N GLN A 194 -0.67 -9.15 10.46
CA GLN A 194 -1.69 -10.10 10.90
C GLN A 194 -1.81 -11.28 9.92
N ARG A 195 -1.72 -11.04 8.60
CA ARG A 195 -1.73 -12.12 7.60
C ARG A 195 -0.50 -13.02 7.72
N ILE A 196 0.68 -12.44 7.91
CA ILE A 196 1.92 -13.21 8.12
C ILE A 196 1.82 -14.06 9.41
N SER A 197 1.14 -13.55 10.44
CA SER A 197 1.02 -14.26 11.73
C SER A 197 0.14 -15.50 11.71
N GLN A 198 -0.69 -15.66 10.68
CA GLN A 198 -1.53 -16.85 10.50
C GLN A 198 -0.72 -18.07 10.03
N GLU A 199 0.52 -17.84 9.59
CA GLU A 199 1.35 -18.85 8.95
C GLU A 199 2.39 -19.37 9.94
N PRO A 200 2.57 -20.70 10.01
CA PRO A 200 3.55 -21.30 10.91
C PRO A 200 4.96 -20.83 10.56
N ASP A 201 5.82 -20.71 11.57
CA ASP A 201 7.26 -20.46 11.43
C ASP A 201 7.68 -19.11 10.79
N CYS A 202 6.79 -18.10 10.80
CA CYS A 202 7.13 -16.75 10.32
C CYS A 202 7.81 -15.84 11.37
N PHE A 203 8.28 -16.40 12.50
CA PHE A 203 8.86 -15.64 13.61
C PHE A 203 10.07 -14.79 13.17
N ASP A 204 10.97 -15.36 12.38
CA ASP A 204 12.18 -14.69 11.88
C ASP A 204 11.87 -13.47 11.02
N ILE A 205 10.73 -13.45 10.34
CA ILE A 205 10.30 -12.32 9.51
C ILE A 205 9.92 -11.14 10.40
N PHE A 206 9.18 -11.38 11.49
CA PHE A 206 8.84 -10.34 12.45
C PHE A 206 10.10 -9.74 13.09
N GLU A 207 11.09 -10.57 13.40
CA GLU A 207 12.38 -10.11 13.95
C GLU A 207 13.09 -9.19 12.94
N LYS A 208 13.19 -9.61 11.67
CA LYS A 208 13.79 -8.79 10.61
C LYS A 208 13.01 -7.49 10.37
N ILE A 209 11.68 -7.52 10.38
CA ILE A 209 10.84 -6.32 10.25
C ILE A 209 11.11 -5.36 11.40
N THR A 210 11.13 -5.86 12.64
CA THR A 210 11.42 -5.06 13.82
C THR A 210 12.78 -4.39 13.71
N VAL A 211 13.84 -5.13 13.34
CA VAL A 211 15.18 -4.57 13.12
C VAL A 211 15.15 -3.44 12.08
N GLN A 212 14.46 -3.62 10.94
CA GLN A 212 14.37 -2.57 9.92
C GLN A 212 13.68 -1.31 10.43
N PHE A 213 12.56 -1.45 11.15
CA PHE A 213 11.86 -0.30 11.73
C PHE A 213 12.63 0.36 12.87
N SER A 214 13.34 -0.39 13.70
CA SER A 214 14.19 0.17 14.74
C SER A 214 15.37 0.96 14.14
N ASN A 215 15.98 0.46 13.06
CA ASN A 215 17.03 1.20 12.33
C ASN A 215 16.50 2.47 11.65
N LEU A 216 15.26 2.45 11.16
CA LEU A 216 14.58 3.64 10.65
C LEU A 216 14.34 4.66 11.76
N LEU A 217 13.82 4.21 12.90
CA LEU A 217 13.56 5.07 14.05
C LEU A 217 14.85 5.71 14.58
N PHE A 218 15.93 4.94 14.70
CA PHE A 218 17.23 5.45 15.13
C PHE A 218 17.71 6.59 14.22
N ARG A 219 17.65 6.40 12.90
CA ARG A 219 18.03 7.44 11.93
C ARG A 219 17.15 8.68 12.01
N ILE A 220 15.85 8.52 12.26
CA ILE A 220 14.96 9.67 12.43
C ILE A 220 15.34 10.42 13.72
N ASN A 221 15.56 9.70 14.82
CA ASN A 221 15.95 10.26 16.12
C ASN A 221 17.23 11.10 16.05
N GLU A 222 18.22 10.69 15.24
CA GLU A 222 19.43 11.49 15.02
C GLU A 222 19.20 12.82 14.28
N ASN A 223 18.10 12.93 13.54
CA ASN A 223 17.79 14.07 12.68
C ASN A 223 16.66 14.98 13.21
N VAL A 224 16.02 14.63 14.33
CA VAL A 224 14.94 15.43 14.93
C VAL A 224 15.29 15.86 16.35
N GLU A 225 14.91 17.08 16.73
CA GLU A 225 15.08 17.55 18.12
C GLU A 225 14.07 16.88 19.07
N CYS A 226 12.85 16.64 18.59
CA CYS A 226 11.81 15.93 19.31
C CYS A 226 10.85 15.23 18.34
N PHE A 227 10.25 14.14 18.80
CA PHE A 227 9.14 13.48 18.11
C PHE A 227 7.83 14.24 18.36
N ILE A 228 7.06 14.43 17.31
CA ILE A 228 5.74 15.08 17.29
C ILE A 228 4.65 14.08 17.73
N TYR A 229 4.80 12.79 17.37
CA TYR A 229 3.85 11.71 17.64
C TYR A 229 4.50 10.48 18.33
N PRO A 230 5.22 10.66 19.46
CA PRO A 230 5.97 9.60 20.11
C PRO A 230 5.09 8.41 20.57
N ALA A 231 3.81 8.68 20.89
CA ALA A 231 2.85 7.64 21.25
C ALA A 231 2.56 6.69 20.08
N LEU A 232 2.32 7.21 18.87
CA LEU A 232 2.02 6.39 17.69
C LEU A 232 3.23 5.57 17.25
N VAL A 233 4.43 6.13 17.39
CA VAL A 233 5.69 5.39 17.17
C VAL A 233 5.79 4.23 18.15
N SER A 234 5.54 4.48 19.43
CA SER A 234 5.60 3.47 20.49
C SER A 234 4.55 2.37 20.32
N ASP A 235 3.32 2.74 19.94
CA ASP A 235 2.21 1.82 19.72
C ASP A 235 2.55 0.74 18.68
N PHE A 236 3.28 1.09 17.63
CA PHE A 236 3.74 0.13 16.64
C PHE A 236 4.66 -0.94 17.25
N PHE A 237 5.64 -0.54 18.05
CA PHE A 237 6.54 -1.49 18.73
C PHE A 237 5.82 -2.28 19.83
N PHE A 238 4.79 -1.70 20.48
CA PHE A 238 3.93 -2.44 21.39
C PHE A 238 3.12 -3.52 20.69
N ILE A 239 2.59 -3.25 19.49
CA ILE A 239 1.95 -4.26 18.65
C ILE A 239 2.93 -5.39 18.35
N LEU A 240 4.16 -5.07 17.94
CA LEU A 240 5.20 -6.06 17.66
C LEU A 240 5.54 -6.91 18.89
N LYS A 241 5.71 -6.26 20.05
CA LYS A 241 6.01 -6.90 21.33
C LYS A 241 4.90 -7.85 21.75
N TYR A 242 3.67 -7.36 21.89
CA TYR A 242 2.61 -8.13 22.52
C TYR A 242 1.92 -9.13 21.59
N LYS A 243 1.95 -8.91 20.27
CA LYS A 243 1.28 -9.82 19.33
C LYS A 243 2.21 -10.83 18.66
N TYR A 244 3.50 -10.51 18.47
CA TYR A 244 4.34 -11.33 17.59
C TYR A 244 5.65 -11.80 18.22
N LEU A 245 6.42 -10.92 18.88
CA LEU A 245 7.82 -11.21 19.25
C LEU A 245 8.09 -11.35 20.75
N GLY A 246 7.18 -10.89 21.61
CA GLY A 246 7.40 -10.84 23.05
C GLY A 246 8.60 -9.97 23.41
N ASP A 247 9.38 -10.42 24.40
CA ASP A 247 10.49 -9.64 24.96
C ASP A 247 11.68 -9.45 24.02
N LYS A 248 11.77 -10.21 22.90
CA LYS A 248 12.82 -10.01 21.89
C LYS A 248 12.83 -8.59 21.30
N VAL A 249 11.68 -7.90 21.26
CA VAL A 249 11.62 -6.51 20.81
C VAL A 249 12.49 -5.61 21.68
N LYS A 250 12.49 -5.84 23.00
CA LYS A 250 13.32 -5.10 23.93
C LYS A 250 14.80 -5.34 23.65
N ASP A 251 15.20 -6.59 23.47
CA ASP A 251 16.59 -6.95 23.16
C ASP A 251 17.09 -6.28 21.86
N ILE A 252 16.21 -6.14 20.86
CA ILE A 252 16.52 -5.48 19.59
C ILE A 252 16.66 -3.96 19.79
N LEU A 253 15.75 -3.33 20.53
CA LEU A 253 15.78 -1.89 20.79
C LEU A 253 16.96 -1.49 21.67
N GLU A 254 17.29 -2.27 22.70
CA GLU A 254 18.43 -2.01 23.60
C GLU A 254 19.77 -2.09 22.86
N LYS A 255 19.91 -3.01 21.89
CA LYS A 255 21.10 -3.09 21.04
C LYS A 255 21.32 -1.84 20.18
N LEU A 256 20.26 -1.09 19.90
CA LEU A 256 20.30 0.07 19.00
C LEU A 256 20.53 1.41 19.72
N GLN A 257 20.81 1.43 21.03
CA GLN A 257 21.08 2.66 21.81
C GLN A 257 20.12 3.82 21.48
N ILE A 258 18.84 3.52 21.24
CA ILE A 258 17.83 4.55 20.99
C ILE A 258 17.54 5.19 22.36
N ASN A 259 18.09 6.38 22.60
CA ASN A 259 17.63 7.23 23.68
C ASN A 259 16.24 7.74 23.28
N MET A 260 15.18 7.08 23.77
CA MET A 260 13.81 7.61 23.79
C MET A 260 13.57 8.41 25.06
#